data_AF-N1WJ84-F1
#
_entry.id   AF-N1WJ84-F1
#
_cell.length_a   1.000
_cell.length_b   1.000
_cell.length_c   1.000
_cell.angle_alpha   90.00
_cell.angle_beta   90.00
_cell.angle_gamma   90.00
#
_symmetry.space_group_name_H-M   'P 1'
#
loop_
_entity.id
_entity.type
_entity.pdbx_description
1 polymer ?
#
loop_
_entity_poly.entity_id
_entity_poly.type
_entity_poly.pdbx_seq_one_letter_code
_entity_poly.pdbx_strand_id
1 'polypeptide(L)'
;MKTKNRLKLHSVLGIVSILLLSCRIFLPILNFPISIPLLPQDLHLILGRIGIFFGLSAFFTGCGLGKYLFVQNSKYTEIHIILLLAGLALQIPSISENHSHFYANLLAWLGYPLLLAGWIYGRKICRKKHNLP
;
A
#
# COMPACT_ATOMS: atom_id res chain seq x y z
N MET A 1 -17.22 -17.26 -4.22
CA MET A 1 -15.80 -17.38 -3.80
C MET A 1 -15.74 -17.71 -2.31
N LYS A 2 -15.06 -18.79 -1.89
CA LYS A 2 -14.87 -19.10 -0.45
C LYS A 2 -14.15 -17.92 0.24
N THR A 3 -14.56 -17.55 1.45
CA THR A 3 -14.00 -16.43 2.26
C THR A 3 -12.48 -16.48 2.38
N LYS A 4 -11.89 -17.68 2.43
CA LYS A 4 -10.43 -17.93 2.42
C LYS A 4 -9.74 -17.40 1.16
N ASN A 5 -10.36 -17.52 -0.01
CA ASN A 5 -9.79 -17.02 -1.26
C ASN A 5 -9.84 -15.49 -1.35
N ARG A 6 -10.88 -14.85 -0.78
CA ARG A 6 -10.97 -13.38 -0.73
C ARG A 6 -9.88 -12.78 0.16
N LEU A 7 -9.58 -13.41 1.31
CA LEU A 7 -8.45 -13.00 2.17
C LEU A 7 -7.09 -13.14 1.46
N LYS A 8 -6.88 -14.26 0.75
CA LYS A 8 -5.66 -14.48 -0.01
C LYS A 8 -5.50 -13.43 -1.11
N LEU A 9 -6.57 -13.12 -1.83
CA LEU A 9 -6.59 -12.11 -2.88
C LEU A 9 -6.31 -10.71 -2.31
N HIS A 10 -6.99 -10.30 -1.24
CA HIS A 10 -6.72 -9.03 -0.55
C HIS A 10 -5.25 -8.90 -0.14
N SER A 11 -4.69 -9.96 0.47
CA SER A 11 -3.28 -9.97 0.87
C SER A 11 -2.34 -9.87 -0.33
N VAL A 12 -2.61 -10.57 -1.43
CA VAL A 12 -1.76 -10.51 -2.63
C VAL A 12 -1.83 -9.13 -3.26
N LEU A 13 -3.02 -8.56 -3.44
CA LEU A 13 -3.18 -7.20 -3.99
C LEU A 13 -2.48 -6.15 -3.14
N GLY A 14 -2.59 -6.27 -1.80
CA GLY A 14 -1.90 -5.38 -0.87
C GLY A 14 -0.37 -5.47 -0.94
N ILE A 15 0.19 -6.69 -0.99
CA ILE A 15 1.65 -6.89 -1.14
C ILE A 15 2.13 -6.31 -2.47
N VAL A 16 1.44 -6.63 -3.56
CA VAL A 16 1.79 -6.15 -4.91
C VAL A 16 1.74 -4.63 -4.95
N SER A 17 0.70 -4.01 -4.37
CA SER A 17 0.60 -2.55 -4.25
C SER A 17 1.81 -1.95 -3.52
N ILE A 18 2.14 -2.46 -2.32
CA ILE A 18 3.27 -1.97 -1.54
C ILE A 18 4.59 -2.14 -2.29
N LEU A 19 4.82 -3.27 -2.95
CA LEU A 19 6.03 -3.51 -3.74
C LEU A 19 6.18 -2.53 -4.89
N LEU A 20 5.11 -2.29 -5.65
CA LEU A 20 5.11 -1.33 -6.77
C LEU A 20 5.37 0.09 -6.29
N LEU A 21 4.75 0.49 -5.18
CA LEU A 21 4.95 1.80 -4.55
C LEU A 21 6.35 1.96 -3.93
N SER A 22 6.92 0.86 -3.43
CA SER A 22 8.32 0.84 -2.99
C SER A 22 9.25 1.05 -4.17
N CYS A 23 9.01 0.35 -5.28
CA CYS A 23 9.80 0.47 -6.50
C CYS A 23 9.85 1.92 -6.99
N ARG A 24 8.72 2.64 -6.90
CA ARG A 24 8.65 4.07 -7.20
C ARG A 24 9.60 4.93 -6.35
N ILE A 25 9.76 4.63 -5.06
CA ILE A 25 10.61 5.40 -4.14
C ILE A 25 12.08 5.02 -4.32
N PHE A 26 12.37 3.72 -4.47
CA PHE A 26 13.75 3.23 -4.52
C PHE A 26 14.40 3.33 -5.90
N LEU A 27 13.64 3.26 -7.00
CA LEU A 27 14.19 3.39 -8.36
C LEU A 27 14.88 4.73 -8.62
N PRO A 28 14.29 5.89 -8.29
CA PRO A 28 14.97 7.18 -8.43
C PRO A 28 16.24 7.30 -7.59
N ILE A 29 16.25 6.68 -6.39
CA ILE A 29 17.42 6.67 -5.49
C ILE A 29 18.55 5.82 -6.10
N LEU A 30 18.23 4.68 -6.71
CA LEU A 30 19.21 3.82 -7.38
C LEU A 30 19.78 4.44 -8.67
N ASN A 31 19.03 5.33 -9.31
CA ASN A 31 19.52 6.10 -10.47
C ASN A 31 20.38 7.33 -10.08
N PHE A 32 20.42 7.72 -8.81
CA PHE A 32 21.15 8.91 -8.35
C PHE A 32 22.69 8.77 -8.35
N PRO A 33 23.29 7.58 -8.11
CA PRO A 33 24.75 7.43 -8.18
C PRO A 33 25.30 6.88 -9.51
N ILE A 34 24.46 6.31 -10.39
CA ILE A 34 24.92 5.61 -11.60
C ILE A 34 24.34 6.32 -12.81
N SER A 35 25.17 7.10 -13.51
CA SER A 35 24.83 7.87 -14.72
C SER A 35 24.51 7.01 -15.96
N ILE A 36 23.95 5.82 -15.77
CA ILE A 36 23.49 4.92 -16.82
C ILE A 36 21.96 4.93 -16.78
N PRO A 37 21.27 5.45 -17.81
CA PRO A 37 19.82 5.40 -17.87
C PRO A 37 19.37 3.98 -18.19
N LEU A 38 19.41 3.09 -17.19
CA LEU A 38 19.04 1.68 -17.34
C LEU A 38 17.52 1.50 -17.50
N LEU A 39 16.74 2.47 -17.00
CA LEU A 39 15.28 2.43 -17.01
C LEU A 39 14.68 3.72 -17.60
N PRO A 40 13.55 3.64 -18.33
CA PRO A 40 12.82 4.81 -18.80
C PRO A 40 12.47 5.73 -17.63
N GLN A 41 12.68 7.03 -17.80
CA GLN A 41 12.43 8.02 -16.74
C GLN A 41 10.99 7.94 -16.22
N ASP A 42 10.00 7.60 -17.04
CA ASP A 42 8.59 7.54 -16.60
C ASP A 42 8.18 6.20 -15.98
N LEU A 43 9.04 5.18 -15.99
CA LEU A 43 8.68 3.82 -15.57
C LEU A 43 8.30 3.79 -14.08
N HIS A 44 9.00 4.56 -13.24
CA HIS A 44 8.70 4.65 -11.81
C HIS A 44 7.33 5.32 -11.53
N LEU A 45 6.89 6.28 -12.37
CA LEU A 45 5.56 6.89 -12.29
C LEU A 45 4.46 5.90 -12.71
N ILE A 46 4.68 5.15 -13.79
CA ILE A 46 3.75 4.12 -14.28
C ILE A 46 3.56 3.04 -13.21
N LEU A 47 4.66 2.53 -12.63
CA LEU A 47 4.62 1.57 -11.51
C LEU A 47 3.85 2.14 -10.31
N GLY A 48 4.06 3.42 -9.98
CA GLY A 48 3.34 4.10 -8.92
C GLY A 48 1.83 4.12 -9.14
N ARG A 49 1.38 4.49 -10.35
CA ARG A 49 -0.05 4.49 -10.74
C ARG A 49 -0.66 3.11 -10.61
N ILE A 50 0.01 2.09 -11.17
CA ILE A 50 -0.43 0.70 -11.08
C ILE A 50 -0.49 0.26 -9.61
N GLY A 51 0.49 0.66 -8.79
CA GLY A 51 0.52 0.42 -7.36
C GLY A 51 -0.69 0.99 -6.61
N ILE A 52 -1.11 2.22 -6.92
CA ILE A 52 -2.35 2.82 -6.38
C ILE A 52 -3.57 2.00 -6.78
N PHE A 53 -3.71 1.61 -8.05
CA PHE A 53 -4.85 0.80 -8.51
C PHE A 53 -4.94 -0.54 -7.76
N PHE A 54 -3.81 -1.21 -7.56
CA PHE A 54 -3.77 -2.43 -6.76
C PHE A 54 -4.12 -2.18 -5.29
N GLY A 55 -3.69 -1.04 -4.72
CA GLY A 55 -3.99 -0.66 -3.35
C GLY A 55 -5.48 -0.36 -3.12
N LEU A 56 -6.12 0.35 -4.05
CA LEU A 56 -7.58 0.56 -4.05
C LEU A 56 -8.32 -0.77 -4.19
N SER A 57 -7.87 -1.64 -5.11
CA SER A 57 -8.46 -2.97 -5.29
C SER A 57 -8.30 -3.83 -4.02
N ALA A 58 -7.16 -3.74 -3.35
CA ALA A 58 -6.93 -4.36 -2.04
C ALA A 58 -7.90 -3.80 -1.00
N PHE A 59 -8.09 -2.48 -0.95
CA PHE A 59 -9.04 -1.84 -0.04
C PHE A 59 -10.47 -2.35 -0.23
N PHE A 60 -10.99 -2.37 -1.46
CA PHE A 60 -12.35 -2.87 -1.73
C PHE A 60 -12.51 -4.36 -1.44
N THR A 61 -11.48 -5.16 -1.74
CA THR A 61 -11.51 -6.60 -1.43
C THR A 61 -11.37 -6.89 0.06
N GLY A 62 -10.73 -5.98 0.82
CA GLY A 62 -10.57 -5.99 2.27
C GLY A 62 -11.78 -5.50 3.05
N CYS A 63 -12.40 -4.40 2.64
CA CYS A 63 -13.64 -3.87 3.25
C CYS A 63 -14.80 -4.87 3.15
N GLY A 64 -14.83 -5.74 2.14
CA GLY A 64 -15.80 -6.82 2.00
C GLY A 64 -15.58 -8.04 2.90
N LEU A 65 -14.62 -8.02 3.84
CA LEU A 65 -14.33 -9.12 4.77
C LEU A 65 -14.90 -8.93 6.18
N GLY A 66 -15.55 -7.80 6.45
CA GLY A 66 -15.75 -7.29 7.81
C GLY A 66 -17.14 -7.41 8.42
N LYS A 67 -17.86 -8.53 8.30
CA LYS A 67 -18.89 -8.85 9.33
C LYS A 67 -18.33 -9.76 10.43
N TYR A 68 -17.34 -10.59 10.10
CA TYR A 68 -16.82 -11.62 11.01
C TYR A 68 -15.50 -11.25 11.72
N LEU A 69 -14.69 -10.34 11.15
CA LEU A 69 -13.44 -9.87 11.76
C LEU A 69 -13.62 -8.58 12.59
N PHE A 70 -14.63 -7.79 12.26
CA PHE A 70 -14.89 -6.48 12.86
C PHE A 70 -15.27 -6.59 14.34
N VAL A 71 -15.90 -7.69 14.76
CA VAL A 71 -16.38 -7.83 16.15
C VAL A 71 -15.27 -8.18 17.14
N GLN A 72 -14.28 -8.99 16.73
CA GLN A 72 -13.28 -9.54 17.66
C GLN A 72 -11.99 -8.69 17.74
N ASN A 73 -11.71 -7.83 16.76
CA ASN A 73 -10.52 -6.95 16.74
C ASN A 73 -10.81 -5.59 16.04
N SER A 74 -11.99 -5.00 16.26
CA SER A 74 -12.44 -3.77 15.56
C SER A 74 -11.39 -2.66 15.60
N LYS A 75 -10.86 -2.34 16.80
CA LYS A 75 -9.89 -1.25 17.00
C LYS A 75 -8.65 -1.38 16.12
N TYR A 76 -8.07 -2.57 16.05
CA TYR A 76 -6.88 -2.80 15.22
C TYR A 76 -7.21 -2.77 13.72
N THR A 77 -8.41 -3.23 13.36
CA THR A 77 -8.90 -3.22 11.97
C THR A 77 -9.17 -1.80 11.50
N GLU A 78 -9.76 -0.95 12.35
CA GLU A 78 -9.96 0.47 12.09
C GLU A 78 -8.62 1.19 11.91
N ILE A 79 -7.66 0.98 12.81
CA ILE A 79 -6.30 1.55 12.69
C ILE A 79 -5.63 1.09 11.38
N HIS A 80 -5.72 -0.19 11.03
CA HIS A 80 -5.21 -0.73 9.76
C HIS A 80 -5.81 -0.01 8.54
N ILE A 81 -7.14 0.13 8.52
CA ILE A 81 -7.88 0.78 7.42
C ILE A 81 -7.50 2.25 7.31
N ILE A 82 -7.47 2.99 8.42
CA ILE A 82 -7.12 4.41 8.45
C ILE A 82 -5.69 4.62 7.96
N LEU A 83 -4.74 3.84 8.48
CA LEU A 83 -3.32 3.95 8.08
C LEU A 83 -3.11 3.62 6.61
N LEU A 84 -3.76 2.57 6.10
CA LEU A 84 -3.66 2.22 4.68
C LEU A 84 -4.30 3.28 3.78
N LEU A 85 -5.48 3.77 4.12
CA LEU A 85 -6.19 4.78 3.32
C LEU A 85 -5.44 6.11 3.32
N ALA A 86 -4.98 6.56 4.49
CA ALA A 86 -4.19 7.78 4.62
C ALA A 86 -2.86 7.66 3.87
N GLY A 87 -2.16 6.53 4.01
CA GLY A 87 -0.92 6.27 3.30
C GLY A 87 -1.10 6.25 1.78
N LEU A 88 -2.20 5.69 1.29
CA LEU A 88 -2.52 5.66 -0.15
C LEU A 88 -2.91 7.05 -0.66
N ALA A 89 -3.71 7.80 0.09
CA ALA A 89 -4.13 9.16 -0.26
C ALA A 89 -2.94 10.12 -0.37
N LEU A 90 -1.97 10.01 0.54
CA LEU A 90 -0.74 10.82 0.53
C LEU A 90 0.16 10.54 -0.68
N GLN A 91 -0.02 9.42 -1.37
CA GLN A 91 0.73 9.12 -2.59
C GLN A 91 0.11 9.71 -3.87
N ILE A 92 -1.18 10.08 -3.84
CA ILE A 92 -1.91 10.57 -5.02
C ILE A 92 -1.30 11.86 -5.60
N PRO A 93 -1.02 12.92 -4.81
CA PRO A 93 -0.52 14.19 -5.37
C PRO A 93 0.76 13.99 -6.19
N SER A 94 1.65 13.16 -5.66
CA SER A 94 2.95 12.85 -6.24
C SER A 94 2.86 12.01 -7.53
N ILE A 95 1.75 11.31 -7.76
CA ILE A 95 1.51 10.49 -8.95
C ILE A 95 0.70 11.25 -10.02
N SER A 96 -0.09 12.23 -9.58
CA SER A 96 -0.92 13.08 -10.43
C SER A 96 -0.11 14.19 -11.11
N GLU A 97 0.90 14.73 -10.44
CA GLU A 97 1.72 15.80 -10.99
C GLU A 97 2.79 15.24 -11.94
N ASN A 98 2.82 15.76 -13.17
CA ASN A 98 3.82 15.38 -14.18
C ASN A 98 5.20 16.03 -13.92
N HIS A 99 5.28 16.91 -12.92
CA HIS A 99 6.47 17.65 -12.54
C HIS A 99 6.76 17.33 -11.07
N SER A 100 8.03 17.08 -10.74
CA SER A 100 8.44 16.71 -9.38
C SER A 100 8.38 17.91 -8.43
N HIS A 101 7.21 18.24 -7.89
CA HIS A 101 7.12 19.20 -6.80
C HIS A 101 7.66 18.57 -5.51
N PHE A 102 8.54 19.32 -4.83
CA PHE A 102 9.15 18.92 -3.57
C PHE A 102 8.11 18.47 -2.52
N TYR A 103 7.02 19.24 -2.38
CA TYR A 103 5.93 18.94 -1.45
C TYR A 103 5.20 17.63 -1.78
N ALA A 104 4.97 17.35 -3.06
CA ALA A 104 4.29 16.14 -3.50
C ALA A 104 5.16 14.90 -3.18
N ASN A 105 6.47 14.98 -3.42
CA ASN A 105 7.41 13.91 -3.03
C ASN A 105 7.50 13.73 -1.51
N LEU A 106 7.49 14.82 -0.74
CA LEU A 106 7.52 14.78 0.72
C LEU A 106 6.26 14.09 1.29
N LEU A 107 5.08 14.40 0.73
CA LEU A 107 3.82 13.73 1.08
C LEU A 107 3.88 12.22 0.77
N ALA A 108 4.38 11.84 -0.40
CA ALA A 108 4.54 10.43 -0.76
C ALA A 108 5.54 9.71 0.16
N TRP A 109 6.60 10.40 0.58
CA TRP A 109 7.60 9.86 1.50
C TRP A 109 7.03 9.66 2.91
N LEU A 110 6.14 10.54 3.38
CA LEU A 110 5.39 10.35 4.63
C LEU A 110 4.29 9.28 4.50
N GLY A 111 3.64 9.18 3.35
CA GLY A 111 2.59 8.18 3.09
C GLY A 111 3.11 6.75 3.12
N TYR A 112 4.37 6.52 2.72
CA TYR A 112 4.94 5.18 2.66
C TYR A 112 5.13 4.51 4.04
N PRO A 113 5.71 5.15 5.08
CA PRO A 113 5.68 4.66 6.46
C PRO A 113 4.28 4.36 6.97
N LEU A 114 3.27 5.18 6.63
CA LEU A 114 1.88 4.93 7.01
C LEU A 114 1.33 3.64 6.39
N LEU A 115 1.60 3.41 5.10
CA LEU A 115 1.24 2.14 4.43
C LEU A 115 1.93 0.94 5.10
N LEU A 116 3.21 1.08 5.44
CA LEU A 116 3.96 0.01 6.12
C LEU A 116 3.38 -0.29 7.49
N ALA A 117 3.07 0.75 8.28
CA ALA A 117 2.46 0.61 9.59
C ALA A 117 1.08 -0.07 9.48
N GLY A 118 0.23 0.41 8.55
CA GLY A 118 -1.06 -0.21 8.24
C GLY A 118 -0.91 -1.69 7.90
N TRP A 119 0.03 -2.04 7.01
CA TRP A 119 0.32 -3.42 6.64
C TRP A 119 0.73 -4.30 7.84
N ILE A 120 1.63 -3.81 8.71
CA ILE A 120 2.07 -4.52 9.92
C ILE A 120 0.89 -4.77 10.87
N TYR A 121 0.03 -3.78 11.09
CA TYR A 121 -1.19 -3.94 11.89
C TYR A 121 -2.13 -5.00 11.29
N GLY A 122 -2.28 -5.03 9.96
CA GLY A 122 -3.05 -6.06 9.25
C GLY A 122 -2.55 -7.48 9.55
N ARG A 123 -1.23 -7.70 9.56
CA ARG A 123 -0.62 -9.00 9.89
C ARG A 123 -0.84 -9.40 11.36
N LYS A 124 -0.83 -8.45 12.29
CA LYS A 124 -1.12 -8.70 13.71
C LYS A 124 -2.56 -9.20 13.92
N ILE A 125 -3.54 -8.66 13.19
CA ILE A 125 -4.94 -9.09 13.25
C ILE A 125 -5.08 -10.56 12.81
N CYS A 126 -4.41 -10.96 11.72
CA CYS A 126 -4.44 -12.35 11.26
C CYS A 126 -3.75 -13.33 12.22
N ARG A 127 -2.66 -12.92 12.90
CA ARG A 127 -1.94 -13.77 13.87
C ARG A 127 -2.73 -14.00 15.15
N LYS A 128 -3.39 -12.98 15.69
CA LYS A 128 -4.21 -13.13 16.91
C LYS A 128 -5.35 -14.14 16.75
N LYS A 129 -5.93 -14.24 15.54
CA LYS A 129 -6.95 -15.27 15.24
C LYS A 129 -6.42 -16.70 15.41
N HIS A 130 -5.14 -16.93 15.14
CA HIS A 130 -4.52 -18.27 15.21
C HIS A 130 -4.11 -18.68 16.63
N ASN A 131 -4.13 -17.74 17.58
CA ASN A 131 -3.73 -17.96 18.98
C ASN A 131 -4.91 -17.86 19.97
N LEU A 132 -6.15 -17.84 19.47
CA LEU A 132 -7.34 -18.01 20.31
C LEU A 132 -7.54 -19.54 20.51
N PRO A 133 -7.68 -20.02 21.76
CA PRO A 133 -7.98 -21.42 22.05
C PRO A 133 -9.32 -21.86 21.44
#